data_AF-A0A434U0D6-F1
#
_entry.id   AF-A0A434U0D6-F1
#
_cell.length_a   1.000
_cell.length_b   1.000
_cell.length_c   1.000
_cell.angle_alpha   90.00
_cell.angle_beta   90.00
_cell.angle_gamma   90.00
#
_symmetry.space_group_name_H-M   'P 1'
#
loop_
_entity.id
_entity.type
_entity.pdbx_description
1 polymer ?
#
loop_
_entity_poly.entity_id
_entity_poly.type
_entity_poly.pdbx_seq_one_letter_code
_entity_poly.pdbx_strand_id
1 'polypeptide(L)'
;MAKIAKRVAKSREGIDPNKAYALSEALQLLKDRSTVKFDETVEVAMNLGVDPRHADQMVRGVVNLPNGTGRSVRVAVFARGDKAEEAKAAGADIVGAEDLVDIVQKGTIDFDRCIATPD
;
A
#
# COMPACT_ATOMS: atom_id res chain seq x y z
N MET A 1 29.92 -14.24 -5.95
CA MET A 1 28.49 -14.11 -5.58
C MET A 1 28.39 -13.56 -4.17
N ALA A 2 27.51 -12.59 -3.93
CA ALA A 2 27.31 -12.04 -2.59
C ALA A 2 26.82 -13.13 -1.62
N LYS A 3 27.32 -13.12 -0.39
CA LYS A 3 26.93 -14.09 0.65
C LYS A 3 25.47 -13.84 1.03
N ILE A 4 24.61 -14.84 0.84
CA ILE A 4 23.20 -14.76 1.25
C ILE A 4 23.15 -14.66 2.78
N ALA A 5 22.37 -13.70 3.30
CA ALA A 5 22.18 -13.53 4.73
C ALA A 5 21.50 -14.78 5.33
N LYS A 6 21.93 -15.20 6.53
CA LYS A 6 21.44 -16.41 7.22
C LYS A 6 19.90 -16.47 7.30
N ARG A 7 19.25 -15.33 7.55
CA ARG A 7 17.79 -15.21 7.61
C ARG A 7 17.11 -15.55 6.28
N VAL A 8 17.67 -15.07 5.16
CA VAL A 8 17.13 -15.30 3.81
C VAL A 8 17.37 -16.75 3.37
N ALA A 9 18.50 -17.33 3.76
CA ALA A 9 18.75 -18.75 3.49
C ALA A 9 17.72 -19.64 4.21
N LYS A 10 17.47 -19.38 5.50
CA LYS A 10 16.49 -20.14 6.29
C LYS A 10 15.05 -19.98 5.78
N SER A 11 14.66 -18.78 5.32
CA SER A 11 13.31 -18.59 4.79
C SER A 11 13.09 -19.34 3.47
N ARG A 12 14.13 -19.53 2.64
CA ARG A 12 14.07 -20.26 1.36
C ARG A 12 14.23 -21.77 1.49
N GLU A 13 14.65 -22.26 2.64
CA GLU A 13 14.93 -23.67 2.85
C GLU A 13 13.65 -24.53 2.72
N GLY A 14 13.66 -25.50 1.80
CA GLY A 14 12.52 -26.38 1.53
C GLY A 14 11.45 -25.80 0.59
N ILE A 15 11.71 -24.65 -0.05
CA ILE A 15 10.85 -24.11 -1.12
C ILE A 15 11.42 -24.53 -2.48
N ASP A 16 10.59 -25.14 -3.32
CA ASP A 16 10.95 -25.45 -4.71
C ASP A 16 10.54 -24.29 -5.63
N PRO A 17 11.49 -23.56 -6.25
CA PRO A 17 11.18 -22.42 -7.11
C PRO A 17 10.42 -22.80 -8.39
N ASN A 18 10.43 -24.08 -8.80
CA ASN A 18 9.75 -24.53 -10.02
C ASN A 18 8.36 -25.12 -9.74
N LYS A 19 8.01 -25.35 -8.47
CA LYS A 19 6.70 -25.88 -8.10
C LYS A 19 5.66 -24.75 -8.10
N ALA A 20 4.53 -24.99 -8.76
CA ALA A 20 3.34 -24.15 -8.62
C ALA A 20 2.59 -24.53 -7.34
N TYR A 21 2.64 -23.66 -6.33
CA TYR A 21 1.91 -23.81 -5.08
C TYR A 21 0.48 -23.26 -5.22
N ALA A 22 -0.48 -23.92 -4.59
CA ALA A 22 -1.81 -23.33 -4.44
C ALA A 22 -1.75 -22.09 -3.53
N LEU A 23 -2.64 -21.11 -3.74
CA LEU A 23 -2.61 -19.84 -2.99
C LEU A 23 -2.68 -20.06 -1.47
N SER A 24 -3.53 -20.98 -1.01
CA SER A 24 -3.67 -21.32 0.42
C SER A 24 -2.38 -21.92 1.00
N GLU A 25 -1.73 -22.85 0.28
CA GLU A 25 -0.45 -23.45 0.66
C GLU A 25 0.65 -22.39 0.71
N ALA A 26 0.71 -21.50 -0.29
CA ALA A 26 1.67 -20.41 -0.34
C ALA A 26 1.51 -19.43 0.83
N LEU A 27 0.28 -19.05 1.18
CA LEU A 27 0.01 -18.15 2.30
C LEU A 27 0.37 -18.78 3.66
N GLN A 28 0.16 -20.08 3.83
CA GLN A 28 0.56 -20.78 5.04
C GLN A 28 2.09 -20.86 5.18
N LEU A 29 2.78 -21.20 4.10
CA LEU A 29 4.25 -21.20 4.05
C LEU A 29 4.86 -19.83 4.37
N LEU A 30 4.23 -18.74 3.88
CA LEU A 30 4.67 -17.38 4.20
C LEU A 30 4.54 -17.08 5.70
N LYS A 31 3.40 -17.40 6.31
CA LYS A 31 3.14 -17.16 7.73
C LYS A 31 4.10 -17.93 8.65
N ASP A 32 4.34 -19.20 8.36
CA ASP A 32 5.20 -20.08 9.18
C ASP A 32 6.68 -19.64 9.17
N ARG A 33 7.08 -18.86 8.16
CA ARG A 33 8.45 -18.41 7.95
C ARG A 33 8.67 -16.94 8.32
N SER A 34 7.62 -16.25 8.75
CA SER A 34 7.71 -14.91 9.32
C SER A 34 8.58 -14.94 10.57
N THR A 35 9.61 -14.09 10.63
CA THR A 35 10.53 -14.01 11.77
C THR A 35 10.56 -12.63 12.41
N VAL A 36 9.74 -11.71 11.89
CA VAL A 36 9.64 -10.35 12.41
C VAL A 36 8.52 -10.26 13.45
N LYS A 37 8.56 -9.19 14.25
CA LYS A 37 7.63 -8.97 15.37
C LYS A 37 6.49 -7.99 15.04
N PHE A 38 6.40 -7.56 13.78
CA PHE A 38 5.40 -6.61 13.30
C PHE A 38 4.57 -7.25 12.18
N ASP A 39 3.46 -6.64 11.82
CA ASP A 39 2.58 -7.14 10.76
C ASP A 39 3.24 -7.00 9.38
N GLU A 40 3.60 -8.12 8.78
CA GLU A 40 4.20 -8.16 7.45
C GLU A 40 3.18 -7.85 6.35
N THR A 41 3.65 -7.18 5.30
CA THR A 41 2.87 -6.97 4.07
C THR A 41 3.18 -8.10 3.10
N VAL A 42 2.13 -8.73 2.56
CA VAL A 42 2.26 -9.71 1.48
C VAL A 42 2.20 -8.98 0.15
N GLU A 43 3.24 -9.14 -0.65
CA GLU A 43 3.33 -8.57 -1.99
C GLU A 43 3.26 -9.67 -3.06
N VAL A 44 2.75 -9.32 -4.25
CA VAL A 44 2.70 -10.21 -5.41
C VAL A 44 3.60 -9.64 -6.49
N ALA A 45 4.65 -10.38 -6.84
CA ALA A 45 5.51 -10.06 -7.97
C ALA A 45 4.98 -10.73 -9.23
N MET A 46 4.70 -9.95 -10.27
CA MET A 46 4.21 -10.45 -11.55
C MET A 46 5.13 -9.95 -12.66
N ASN A 47 5.62 -10.87 -13.49
CA ASN A 47 6.30 -10.50 -14.72
C ASN A 47 5.26 -10.31 -15.82
N LEU A 48 5.15 -9.09 -16.34
CA LEU A 48 4.23 -8.75 -17.41
C LEU A 48 4.99 -8.80 -18.75
N GLY A 49 4.39 -9.39 -19.79
CA GLY A 49 4.97 -9.45 -21.13
C GLY A 49 4.88 -8.14 -21.93
N VAL A 50 4.92 -7.00 -21.25
CA VAL A 50 4.77 -5.65 -21.84
C VAL A 50 6.13 -5.02 -22.11
N ASP A 51 6.24 -4.23 -23.16
CA ASP A 51 7.42 -3.38 -23.39
C ASP A 51 7.18 -1.97 -22.82
N PRO A 52 7.80 -1.61 -21.68
CA PRO A 52 7.55 -0.33 -21.01
C PRO A 52 8.03 0.89 -21.80
N ARG A 53 8.77 0.70 -22.90
CA ARG A 53 9.18 1.78 -23.81
C ARG A 53 8.03 2.26 -24.69
N HIS A 54 7.00 1.44 -24.85
CA HIS A 54 5.78 1.77 -25.60
C HIS A 54 4.71 2.26 -24.63
N ALA A 55 4.29 3.51 -24.78
CA ALA A 55 3.39 4.18 -23.83
C ALA A 55 2.01 3.50 -23.72
N ASP A 56 1.54 2.85 -24.79
CA ASP A 56 0.29 2.09 -24.86
C ASP A 56 0.33 0.76 -24.10
N GLN A 57 1.52 0.24 -23.79
CA GLN A 57 1.70 -1.00 -23.03
C GLN A 57 2.03 -0.74 -21.55
N MET A 58 2.12 0.53 -21.14
CA MET A 58 2.38 0.89 -19.75
C MET A 58 1.15 0.61 -18.88
N VAL A 59 1.29 -0.29 -17.91
CA VAL A 59 0.21 -0.60 -16.96
C VAL A 59 0.34 0.27 -15.72
N ARG A 60 -0.56 1.25 -15.57
CA ARG A 60 -0.69 2.06 -14.37
C ARG A 60 -2.17 2.13 -13.97
N GLY A 61 -2.50 1.60 -12.80
CA GLY A 61 -3.87 1.57 -12.31
C GLY A 61 -3.94 1.43 -10.80
N VAL A 62 -5.15 1.59 -10.28
CA VAL A 62 -5.49 1.37 -8.87
C VAL A 62 -6.60 0.34 -8.84
N VAL A 63 -6.53 -0.60 -7.89
CA VAL A 63 -7.57 -1.59 -7.67
C VAL A 63 -8.05 -1.49 -6.22
N ASN A 64 -9.37 -1.58 -6.04
CA ASN A 64 -9.96 -1.71 -4.71
C ASN A 64 -9.96 -3.18 -4.31
N LEU A 65 -9.27 -3.50 -3.22
CA LEU A 65 -9.28 -4.85 -2.67
C LEU A 65 -10.61 -5.11 -1.94
N PRO A 66 -11.28 -6.25 -2.18
CA PRO A 66 -12.58 -6.54 -1.57
C PRO A 66 -12.53 -6.59 -0.04
N ASN A 67 -11.39 -6.99 0.53
CA ASN A 67 -11.17 -7.06 1.97
C ASN A 67 -10.33 -5.88 2.50
N GLY A 68 -10.16 -4.83 1.68
CA GLY A 68 -9.25 -3.72 1.96
C GLY A 68 -7.78 -4.14 2.01
N THR A 69 -6.92 -3.22 2.44
CA THR A 69 -5.47 -3.45 2.61
C THR A 69 -5.11 -3.93 4.02
N GLY A 70 -6.09 -4.09 4.92
CA GLY A 70 -5.85 -4.41 6.33
C GLY A 70 -5.21 -3.27 7.14
N ARG A 71 -4.86 -2.15 6.51
CA ARG A 71 -4.34 -0.94 7.16
C ARG A 71 -5.44 0.10 7.24
N SER A 72 -5.67 0.65 8.43
CA SER A 72 -6.46 1.86 8.60
C SER A 72 -5.68 3.03 8.01
N VAL A 73 -6.15 3.56 6.88
CA VAL A 73 -5.55 4.70 6.20
C VAL A 73 -6.30 5.94 6.66
N ARG A 74 -5.62 6.87 7.32
CA ARG A 74 -6.23 8.16 7.67
C ARG A 74 -6.24 9.07 6.44
N VAL A 75 -7.41 9.54 6.02
CA VAL A 75 -7.58 10.39 4.84
C VAL A 75 -7.81 11.83 5.26
N ALA A 76 -6.91 12.72 4.82
CA ALA A 76 -7.09 14.16 4.92
C ALA A 76 -7.56 14.76 3.60
N VAL A 77 -8.57 15.61 3.66
CA VAL A 77 -9.13 16.33 2.51
C VAL A 77 -8.92 17.83 2.68
N PHE A 78 -8.24 18.43 1.73
CA PHE A 78 -8.05 19.87 1.59
C PHE A 78 -9.13 20.43 0.66
N ALA A 79 -10.18 20.99 1.26
CA ALA A 79 -11.32 21.53 0.52
C ALA A 79 -11.92 22.74 1.24
N ARG A 80 -12.55 23.64 0.49
CA ARG A 80 -13.23 24.85 0.98
C ARG A 80 -14.72 24.78 0.65
N GLY A 81 -15.56 25.44 1.46
CA GLY A 81 -17.00 25.58 1.19
C GLY A 81 -17.73 24.25 1.08
N ASP A 82 -18.58 24.11 0.07
CA ASP A 82 -19.49 22.95 -0.11
C ASP A 82 -18.73 21.62 -0.25
N LYS A 83 -17.55 21.63 -0.89
CA LYS A 83 -16.71 20.43 -1.04
C LYS A 83 -16.14 19.93 0.28
N ALA A 84 -16.00 20.80 1.29
CA ALA A 84 -15.58 20.40 2.63
C ALA A 84 -16.72 19.66 3.36
N GLU A 85 -17.96 20.13 3.21
CA GLU A 85 -19.12 19.46 3.80
C GLU A 85 -19.40 18.11 3.12
N GLU A 86 -19.24 18.03 1.80
CA GLU A 86 -19.30 16.76 1.06
C GLU A 86 -18.22 15.77 1.53
N ALA A 87 -16.99 16.23 1.75
CA ALA A 87 -15.90 15.39 2.26
C ALA A 87 -16.16 14.87 3.68
N LYS A 88 -16.71 15.72 4.57
CA LYS A 88 -17.13 15.29 5.92
C LYS A 88 -18.26 14.27 5.85
N ALA A 89 -19.25 14.50 4.99
CA ALA A 89 -20.37 13.57 4.79
C ALA A 89 -19.93 12.22 4.19
N ALA A 90 -18.88 12.23 3.35
CA ALA A 90 -18.27 11.03 2.79
C ALA A 90 -17.40 10.24 3.78
N GLY A 91 -17.19 10.77 5.00
CA GLY A 91 -16.44 10.10 6.06
C GLY A 91 -14.93 10.31 6.00
N ALA A 92 -14.46 11.45 5.51
CA ALA A 92 -13.05 11.83 5.63
C ALA A 92 -12.66 12.04 7.12
N ASP A 93 -11.50 11.52 7.53
CA ASP A 93 -11.02 11.62 8.91
C ASP A 93 -10.67 13.06 9.31
N ILE A 94 -10.08 13.81 8.37
CA ILE A 94 -9.65 15.19 8.58
C ILE A 94 -10.07 16.02 7.36
N VAL A 95 -10.81 17.09 7.59
CA VAL A 95 -11.18 18.06 6.53
C VAL A 95 -10.79 19.44 6.99
N GLY A 96 -10.02 20.16 6.18
CA GLY A 96 -9.60 21.52 6.49
C GLY A 96 -9.08 22.27 5.27
N ALA A 97 -8.81 23.55 5.45
CA ALA A 97 -8.26 24.42 4.41
C ALA A 97 -6.96 25.06 4.93
N GLU A 98 -6.96 26.35 5.23
CA GLU A 98 -5.77 27.09 5.67
C GLU A 98 -5.28 26.64 7.06
N ASP A 99 -6.19 26.24 7.94
CA ASP A 99 -5.92 25.70 9.26
C ASP A 99 -5.16 24.36 9.21
N LEU A 100 -5.55 23.45 8.32
CA LEU A 100 -4.87 22.19 8.13
C LEU A 100 -3.50 22.39 7.48
N VAL A 101 -3.37 23.36 6.56
CA VAL A 101 -2.09 23.75 5.95
C VAL A 101 -1.12 24.24 7.02
N ASP A 102 -1.57 25.10 7.95
CA ASP A 102 -0.74 25.60 9.04
C ASP A 102 -0.28 24.48 10.00
N ILE A 103 -1.15 23.51 10.31
CA ILE A 103 -0.82 22.35 11.16
C ILE A 103 0.25 21.47 10.49
N VAL A 104 0.09 21.24 9.19
CA VAL A 104 1.05 20.47 8.38
C VAL A 104 2.38 21.21 8.26
N GLN A 105 2.37 22.54 8.05
CA GLN A 105 3.57 23.37 8.01
C GLN A 105 4.30 23.41 9.35
N LYS A 106 3.57 23.34 10.47
CA LYS A 106 4.13 23.19 11.82
C LYS A 106 4.70 21.78 12.09
N GLY A 107 4.62 20.86 11.12
CA GLY A 107 5.26 19.55 11.15
C GLY A 107 4.36 18.40 11.65
N THR A 108 3.07 18.65 11.87
CA THR A 108 2.14 17.59 12.31
C THR A 108 1.41 17.02 11.09
N ILE A 109 1.78 15.80 10.69
CA ILE A 109 1.16 15.08 9.57
C ILE A 109 0.53 13.80 10.12
N ASP A 110 -0.77 13.87 10.39
CA ASP A 110 -1.55 12.78 11.00
C ASP A 110 -2.49 12.09 10.00
N PHE A 111 -2.09 12.02 8.73
CA PHE A 111 -2.82 11.33 7.67
C PHE A 111 -1.88 10.58 6.73
N ASP A 112 -2.36 9.48 6.16
CA ASP A 112 -1.61 8.64 5.21
C ASP A 112 -1.95 9.00 3.75
N ARG A 113 -3.13 9.56 3.49
CA ARG A 113 -3.56 10.03 2.16
C ARG A 113 -4.06 11.45 2.23
N CYS A 114 -3.68 12.22 1.21
CA CYS A 114 -4.12 13.60 1.00
C CYS A 114 -4.93 13.67 -0.30
N ILE A 115 -6.11 14.29 -0.23
CA ILE A 115 -6.95 14.62 -1.38
C ILE A 115 -7.17 16.13 -1.34
N ALA A 116 -6.93 16.83 -2.45
CA ALA A 116 -7.12 18.27 -2.52
C ALA A 116 -7.98 18.64 -3.73
N THR A 117 -8.81 19.66 -3.56
CA THR A 117 -9.48 20.33 -4.67
C THR A 117 -8.61 21.49 -5.16
N PRO A 118 -8.46 21.71 -6.48
CA PRO A 118 -7.56 22.73 -7.03
C PRO A 118 -8.06 24.19 -6.89
N ASP A 119 -8.88 24.47 -5.87
CA ASP A 119 -9.49 25.78 -5.61
C ASP A 119 -8.74 26.57 -4.53
#